data_AF-A0A846G774-F1
#
_entry.id   AF-A0A846G774-F1
#
_cell.length_a   1.000
_cell.length_b   1.000
_cell.length_c   1.000
_cell.angle_alpha   90.00
_cell.angle_beta   90.00
_cell.angle_gamma   90.00
#
_symmetry.space_group_name_H-M   'P 1'
#
loop_
_entity.id
_entity.type
_entity.pdbx_description
1 polymer ?
#
loop_
_entity_poly.entity_id
_entity_poly.type
_entity_poly.pdbx_seq_one_letter_code
_entity_poly.pdbx_strand_id
1 'polypeptide(L)'
;MFIANAIGNFSTCLKDFPLGNKANNMEIVIAGYEIVLKVFTRESNRKNWAKTQNNLGIVYNNRIRGDRAENLENAIATYHLALEVHTKKDLPTDWEKTQNNLGIVYNNRIRGDRAENLENSIAAYHLALEVITKKDLPTDWATTQNNLGIVYFNRMGSG
;
A
#
# COMPACT_ATOMS: atom_id res chain seq x y z
N MET A 1 10.41 -1.17 -22.93
CA MET A 1 10.98 -0.82 -21.60
C MET A 1 10.99 0.69 -21.34
N PHE A 2 11.54 1.52 -22.25
CA PHE A 2 11.61 2.99 -22.07
C PHE A 2 10.24 3.63 -21.80
N ILE A 3 9.22 3.32 -22.62
CA ILE A 3 7.87 3.89 -22.47
C ILE A 3 7.23 3.51 -21.12
N ALA A 4 7.36 2.26 -20.69
CA ALA A 4 6.82 1.81 -19.39
C ALA A 4 7.49 2.54 -18.21
N ASN A 5 8.82 2.73 -18.26
CA ASN A 5 9.52 3.53 -17.25
C ASN A 5 9.01 4.99 -17.22
N ALA A 6 8.83 5.60 -18.40
CA ALA A 6 8.33 6.97 -18.50
C ALA A 6 6.91 7.10 -17.91
N ILE A 7 6.00 6.19 -18.25
CA ILE A 7 4.63 6.15 -17.72
C ILE A 7 4.65 5.94 -16.20
N GLY A 8 5.46 5.00 -15.69
CA GLY A 8 5.57 4.73 -14.26
C GLY A 8 6.11 5.92 -13.47
N ASN A 9 7.12 6.60 -13.99
CA ASN A 9 7.68 7.81 -13.38
C ASN A 9 6.65 8.94 -13.38
N PHE A 10 5.99 9.20 -14.51
CA PHE A 10 4.93 10.20 -14.61
C PHE A 10 3.80 9.91 -13.61
N SER A 11 3.33 8.67 -13.55
CA SER A 11 2.27 8.24 -12.63
C SER A 11 2.68 8.44 -11.17
N THR A 12 3.95 8.16 -10.84
CA THR A 12 4.49 8.38 -9.49
C THR A 12 4.54 9.86 -9.11
N CYS A 13 4.93 10.74 -10.04
CA CYS A 13 4.88 12.19 -9.81
C CYS A 13 3.45 12.72 -9.71
N LEU A 14 2.55 12.23 -10.57
CA LEU A 14 1.16 12.72 -10.63
C LEU A 14 0.36 12.35 -9.37
N LYS A 15 0.68 11.23 -8.72
CA LYS A 15 0.05 10.78 -7.47
C LYS A 15 0.07 11.87 -6.38
N ASP A 16 1.19 12.59 -6.28
CA ASP A 16 1.42 13.63 -5.26
C ASP A 16 1.26 15.05 -5.83
N PHE A 17 0.84 15.19 -7.10
CA PHE A 17 0.73 16.48 -7.77
C PHE A 17 -0.52 17.25 -7.29
N PRO A 18 -0.36 18.46 -6.73
CA PRO A 18 -1.45 19.14 -6.05
C PRO A 18 -2.41 19.90 -6.98
N LEU A 19 -2.02 20.13 -8.24
CA LEU A 19 -2.83 20.88 -9.19
C LEU A 19 -3.75 19.99 -10.01
N GLY A 20 -4.84 20.58 -10.49
CA GLY A 20 -5.90 19.87 -11.21
C GLY A 20 -6.88 19.16 -10.27
N ASN A 21 -7.73 18.30 -10.84
CA ASN A 21 -8.72 17.56 -10.07
C ASN A 21 -8.07 16.29 -9.49
N LYS A 22 -7.96 16.22 -8.16
CA LYS A 22 -7.35 15.08 -7.45
C LYS A 22 -7.96 13.72 -7.84
N ALA A 23 -9.28 13.65 -8.03
CA ALA A 23 -9.93 12.41 -8.43
C ALA A 23 -9.52 12.01 -9.86
N ASN A 24 -9.46 12.95 -10.80
CA ASN A 24 -8.96 12.67 -12.15
C ASN A 24 -7.48 12.24 -12.13
N ASN A 25 -6.64 12.91 -11.33
CA ASN A 25 -5.23 12.55 -11.21
C ASN A 25 -5.07 11.09 -10.77
N MET A 26 -5.86 10.65 -9.78
CA MET A 26 -5.85 9.25 -9.33
C MET A 26 -6.24 8.25 -10.42
N GLU A 27 -7.27 8.53 -11.23
CA GLU A 27 -7.65 7.65 -12.33
C GLU A 27 -6.55 7.55 -13.40
N ILE A 28 -5.86 8.66 -13.69
CA ILE A 28 -4.72 8.66 -14.62
C ILE A 28 -3.57 7.83 -14.05
N VAL A 29 -3.27 7.97 -12.75
CA VAL A 29 -2.23 7.17 -12.09
C VAL A 29 -2.56 5.68 -12.12
N ILE A 30 -3.81 5.30 -11.84
CA ILE A 30 -4.27 3.90 -11.90
C ILE A 30 -4.06 3.34 -13.31
N ALA A 31 -4.59 4.03 -14.34
CA ALA A 31 -4.44 3.60 -15.73
C ALA A 31 -2.96 3.50 -16.13
N GLY A 32 -2.13 4.45 -15.70
CA GLY A 32 -0.69 4.44 -15.93
C GLY A 32 0.00 3.22 -15.32
N TYR A 33 -0.26 2.92 -14.05
CA TYR A 33 0.30 1.74 -13.40
C TYR A 33 -0.23 0.43 -13.99
N GLU A 34 -1.50 0.34 -14.36
CA GLU A 34 -2.05 -0.84 -15.04
C GLU A 34 -1.37 -1.09 -16.40
N ILE A 35 -1.07 -0.04 -17.16
CA ILE A 35 -0.28 -0.16 -18.40
C ILE A 35 1.15 -0.64 -18.10
N VAL A 36 1.79 -0.09 -17.05
CA VAL A 36 3.14 -0.50 -16.65
C VAL A 36 3.17 -1.98 -16.25
N LEU A 37 2.15 -2.48 -15.55
CA LEU A 37 2.03 -3.88 -15.12
C LEU A 37 1.75 -4.86 -16.26
N LYS A 38 1.45 -4.39 -17.48
CA LYS A 38 1.43 -5.23 -18.69
C LYS A 38 2.83 -5.46 -19.27
N VAL A 39 3.81 -4.64 -18.88
CA VAL A 39 5.19 -4.68 -19.38
C VAL A 39 6.16 -5.20 -18.33
N PHE A 40 6.01 -4.75 -17.08
CA PHE A 40 6.72 -5.35 -15.96
C PHE A 40 5.90 -6.51 -15.45
N THR A 41 6.52 -7.67 -15.30
CA THR A 41 5.86 -8.88 -14.81
C THR A 41 6.65 -9.45 -13.63
N ARG A 42 6.13 -10.50 -13.01
CA ARG A 42 6.86 -11.17 -11.93
C ARG A 42 8.13 -11.86 -12.46
N GLU A 43 8.10 -12.31 -13.71
CA GLU A 43 9.19 -12.98 -14.42
C GLU A 43 10.18 -11.99 -15.02
N SER A 44 9.72 -10.78 -15.37
CA SER A 44 10.54 -9.75 -16.02
C SER A 44 10.43 -8.42 -15.28
N ASN A 45 11.56 -7.88 -14.81
CA ASN A 45 11.59 -6.63 -14.05
C ASN A 45 10.86 -6.72 -12.68
N ARG A 46 10.99 -7.88 -12.03
CA ARG A 46 10.31 -8.29 -10.78
C ARG A 46 10.25 -7.22 -9.68
N LYS A 47 11.36 -6.52 -9.41
CA LYS A 47 11.42 -5.45 -8.39
C LYS A 47 10.53 -4.25 -8.76
N ASN A 48 10.56 -3.82 -10.02
CA ASN A 48 9.74 -2.72 -10.49
C ASN A 48 8.27 -3.11 -10.59
N TRP A 49 7.97 -4.36 -10.95
CA TRP A 49 6.62 -4.90 -10.87
C TRP A 49 6.06 -4.78 -9.45
N ALA A 50 6.78 -5.29 -8.44
CA ALA A 50 6.35 -5.23 -7.04
C ALA A 50 6.21 -3.81 -6.49
N LYS A 51 7.15 -2.92 -6.83
CA LYS A 51 7.05 -1.49 -6.51
C LYS A 51 5.80 -0.86 -7.13
N THR A 52 5.49 -1.21 -8.38
CA THR A 52 4.29 -0.70 -9.08
C THR A 52 3.02 -1.21 -8.41
N GLN A 53 2.98 -2.49 -8.02
CA GLN A 53 1.86 -3.06 -7.26
C GLN A 53 1.65 -2.34 -5.92
N ASN A 54 2.71 -2.13 -5.14
CA ASN A 54 2.62 -1.39 -3.88
C ASN A 54 2.11 0.05 -4.08
N ASN A 55 2.60 0.75 -5.11
CA ASN A 55 2.14 2.10 -5.41
C ASN A 55 0.68 2.13 -5.87
N LEU A 56 0.26 1.15 -6.66
CA LEU A 56 -1.13 1.00 -7.09
C LEU A 56 -2.05 0.78 -5.88
N GLY A 57 -1.62 0.00 -4.87
CA GLY A 57 -2.34 -0.17 -3.62
C GLY A 57 -2.53 1.14 -2.84
N ILE A 58 -1.52 2.02 -2.82
CA ILE A 58 -1.63 3.35 -2.19
C ILE A 58 -2.70 4.19 -2.92
N VAL A 59 -2.74 4.14 -4.24
CA VAL A 59 -3.69 4.92 -5.03
C VAL A 59 -5.10 4.37 -4.83
N TYR A 60 -5.29 3.05 -4.84
CA TYR A 60 -6.58 2.43 -4.55
C TYR A 60 -7.09 2.77 -3.14
N ASN A 61 -6.23 2.72 -2.12
CA ASN A 61 -6.59 3.13 -0.76
C ASN A 61 -7.01 4.61 -0.67
N ASN A 62 -6.51 5.48 -1.56
CA ASN A 62 -6.86 6.90 -1.54
C ASN A 62 -7.88 7.30 -2.62
N ARG A 63 -8.31 6.37 -3.47
CA ARG A 63 -9.16 6.64 -4.63
C ARG A 63 -10.52 7.21 -4.19
N ILE A 64 -10.89 8.32 -4.82
CA ILE A 64 -12.11 9.08 -4.53
C ILE A 64 -13.34 8.51 -5.27
N ARG A 65 -13.14 7.97 -6.48
CA ARG A 65 -14.21 7.41 -7.32
C ARG A 65 -14.39 5.91 -7.11
N GLY A 66 -15.56 5.42 -7.49
CA GLY A 66 -15.93 4.01 -7.39
C GLY A 66 -16.43 3.63 -6.01
N ASP A 67 -16.75 2.35 -5.83
CA ASP A 67 -17.17 1.82 -4.54
C ASP A 67 -15.98 1.79 -3.56
N ARG A 68 -16.17 2.36 -2.37
CA ARG A 68 -15.09 2.47 -1.38
C ARG A 68 -14.63 1.09 -0.90
N ALA A 69 -15.55 0.16 -0.74
CA ALA A 69 -15.21 -1.18 -0.27
C ALA A 69 -14.40 -1.94 -1.33
N GLU A 70 -14.80 -1.88 -2.60
CA GLU A 70 -14.04 -2.46 -3.71
C GLU A 70 -12.64 -1.85 -3.85
N ASN A 71 -12.51 -0.53 -3.73
CA ASN A 71 -11.21 0.14 -3.75
C ASN A 71 -10.26 -0.38 -2.66
N LEU A 72 -10.78 -0.67 -1.46
CA LEU A 72 -9.98 -1.23 -0.37
C LEU A 72 -9.57 -2.67 -0.64
N GLU A 73 -10.45 -3.49 -1.22
CA GLU A 73 -10.08 -4.87 -1.63
C GLU A 73 -9.01 -4.86 -2.73
N ASN A 74 -9.10 -3.95 -3.71
CA ASN A 74 -8.08 -3.79 -4.74
C ASN A 74 -6.72 -3.35 -4.15
N ALA A 75 -6.74 -2.47 -3.14
CA ALA A 75 -5.53 -2.11 -2.41
C ALA A 75 -4.91 -3.31 -1.68
N ILE A 76 -5.71 -4.12 -0.98
CA ILE A 76 -5.25 -5.34 -0.30
C ILE A 76 -4.63 -6.31 -1.31
N ALA A 77 -5.33 -6.58 -2.42
CA ALA A 77 -4.85 -7.51 -3.45
C ALA A 77 -3.50 -7.08 -4.04
N THR A 78 -3.34 -5.80 -4.37
CA THR A 78 -2.09 -5.27 -4.95
C THR A 78 -0.94 -5.27 -3.94
N TYR A 79 -1.18 -5.01 -2.65
CA TYR A 79 -0.13 -5.16 -1.65
C TYR A 79 0.30 -6.62 -1.46
N HIS A 80 -0.62 -7.58 -1.47
CA HIS A 80 -0.26 -9.01 -1.42
C HIS A 80 0.59 -9.42 -2.62
N LEU A 81 0.28 -8.92 -3.83
CA LEU A 81 1.12 -9.13 -5.01
C LEU A 81 2.53 -8.53 -4.82
N ALA A 82 2.64 -7.33 -4.24
CA ALA A 82 3.94 -6.74 -3.93
C ALA A 82 4.75 -7.60 -2.93
N LEU A 83 4.10 -8.17 -1.91
CA LEU A 83 4.72 -9.05 -0.91
C LEU A 83 5.24 -10.39 -1.47
N GLU A 84 4.85 -10.79 -2.68
CA GLU A 84 5.47 -11.94 -3.36
C GLU A 84 6.94 -11.68 -3.76
N VAL A 85 7.39 -10.42 -3.71
CA VAL A 85 8.74 -9.99 -4.07
C VAL A 85 9.39 -9.18 -2.95
N HIS A 86 8.64 -8.27 -2.34
CA HIS A 86 9.07 -7.58 -1.14
C HIS A 86 9.10 -8.61 -0.03
N THR A 87 10.26 -9.18 0.26
CA THR A 87 10.46 -10.12 1.36
C THR A 87 11.28 -9.45 2.44
N LYS A 88 11.04 -9.80 3.71
CA LYS A 88 11.86 -9.31 4.84
C LYS A 88 13.36 -9.54 4.63
N LYS A 89 13.73 -10.65 3.98
CA LYS A 89 15.13 -11.04 3.76
C LYS A 89 15.79 -10.22 2.65
N ASP A 90 15.13 -10.08 1.50
CA ASP A 90 15.78 -9.56 0.30
C ASP A 90 15.53 -8.06 0.09
N LEU A 91 14.39 -7.55 0.59
CA LEU A 91 13.94 -6.18 0.45
C LEU A 91 13.26 -5.71 1.75
N PRO A 92 13.98 -5.68 2.89
CA PRO A 92 13.40 -5.36 4.20
C PRO A 92 12.67 -4.02 4.23
N THR A 93 13.23 -3.01 3.53
CA THR A 93 12.72 -1.62 3.44
C THR A 93 11.61 -1.40 2.39
N ASP A 94 11.30 -2.39 1.56
CA ASP A 94 10.07 -2.36 0.77
C ASP A 94 8.99 -3.23 1.42
N TRP A 95 9.41 -4.31 2.09
CA TRP A 95 8.52 -5.21 2.81
C TRP A 95 7.82 -4.53 3.99
N GLU A 96 8.54 -3.80 4.84
CA GLU A 96 7.94 -3.10 5.98
C GLU A 96 6.94 -2.01 5.52
N LYS A 97 7.23 -1.29 4.44
CA LYS A 97 6.32 -0.28 3.88
C LYS A 97 5.05 -0.92 3.35
N THR A 98 5.17 -2.04 2.64
CA THR A 98 4.00 -2.77 2.16
C THR A 98 3.17 -3.32 3.32
N GLN A 99 3.81 -3.85 4.38
CA GLN A 99 3.12 -4.29 5.60
C GLN A 99 2.42 -3.14 6.34
N ASN A 100 3.09 -2.01 6.53
CA ASN A 100 2.52 -0.83 7.17
C ASN A 100 1.30 -0.30 6.38
N ASN A 101 1.39 -0.29 5.04
CA ASN A 101 0.27 0.09 4.18
C ASN A 101 -0.90 -0.91 4.26
N LEU A 102 -0.63 -2.22 4.32
CA LEU A 102 -1.67 -3.23 4.58
C LEU A 102 -2.36 -3.01 5.93
N GLY A 103 -1.59 -2.68 6.97
CA GLY A 103 -2.12 -2.29 8.28
C GLY A 103 -3.16 -1.17 8.16
N ILE A 104 -2.82 -0.10 7.44
CA ILE A 104 -3.73 1.03 7.21
C ILE A 104 -5.00 0.57 6.49
N VAL A 105 -4.87 -0.22 5.42
CA VAL A 105 -6.03 -0.64 4.62
C VAL A 105 -6.92 -1.61 5.37
N TYR A 106 -6.38 -2.54 6.14
CA TYR A 106 -7.19 -3.43 6.98
C TYR A 106 -7.95 -2.66 8.06
N ASN A 107 -7.35 -1.65 8.68
CA ASN A 107 -8.07 -0.79 9.62
C ASN A 107 -9.22 -0.02 8.95
N ASN A 108 -9.09 0.30 7.66
CA ASN A 108 -10.13 1.01 6.89
C ASN A 108 -11.12 0.07 6.19
N ARG A 109 -10.86 -1.26 6.17
CA ARG A 109 -11.61 -2.24 5.40
C ARG A 109 -13.07 -2.31 5.83
N ILE A 110 -13.96 -2.26 4.85
CA ILE A 110 -15.43 -2.25 5.03
C ILE A 110 -16.01 -3.66 4.98
N ARG A 111 -15.47 -4.54 4.12
CA ARG A 111 -15.96 -5.92 3.97
C ARG A 111 -15.37 -6.85 5.03
N GLY A 112 -16.10 -7.91 5.34
CA GLY A 112 -15.71 -8.92 6.32
C GLY A 112 -16.05 -8.49 7.76
N ASP A 113 -15.63 -9.31 8.70
CA ASP A 113 -15.82 -9.03 10.12
C ASP A 113 -14.90 -7.89 10.60
N ARG A 114 -15.44 -6.99 11.42
CA ARG A 114 -14.69 -5.81 11.87
C ARG A 114 -13.55 -6.21 12.81
N ALA A 115 -13.76 -7.16 13.71
CA ALA A 115 -12.73 -7.59 14.65
C ALA A 115 -11.60 -8.29 13.90
N GLU A 116 -11.91 -9.18 12.95
CA GLU A 116 -10.92 -9.84 12.09
C GLU A 116 -10.08 -8.82 11.29
N ASN A 117 -10.73 -7.79 10.73
CA ASN A 117 -10.03 -6.73 10.01
C ASN A 117 -9.04 -5.97 10.92
N LEU A 118 -9.41 -5.72 12.18
CA LEU A 118 -8.52 -5.06 13.14
C LEU A 118 -7.35 -5.96 13.56
N GLU A 119 -7.57 -7.26 13.73
CA GLU A 119 -6.49 -8.21 14.01
C GLU A 119 -5.50 -8.30 12.83
N ASN A 120 -6.01 -8.34 11.60
CA ASN A 120 -5.16 -8.31 10.40
C ASN A 120 -4.34 -7.01 10.32
N SER A 121 -4.93 -5.88 10.71
CA SER A 121 -4.24 -4.60 10.80
C SER A 121 -3.11 -4.60 11.83
N ILE A 122 -3.38 -5.12 13.04
CA ILE A 122 -2.40 -5.28 14.13
C ILE A 122 -1.25 -6.18 13.69
N ALA A 123 -1.56 -7.32 13.07
CA ALA A 123 -0.56 -8.26 12.60
C ALA A 123 0.37 -7.61 11.57
N ALA A 124 -0.17 -6.88 10.60
CA ALA A 124 0.61 -6.20 9.57
C ALA A 124 1.54 -5.11 10.16
N TYR A 125 1.08 -4.32 11.13
CA TYR A 125 1.94 -3.35 11.80
C TYR A 125 3.04 -4.00 12.64
N HIS A 126 2.76 -5.11 13.33
CA HIS A 126 3.79 -5.87 14.05
C HIS A 126 4.86 -6.40 13.09
N LEU A 127 4.47 -6.93 11.93
CA LEU A 127 5.40 -7.34 10.89
C LEU A 127 6.30 -6.17 10.44
N ALA A 128 5.73 -4.99 10.18
CA ALA A 128 6.53 -3.81 9.83
C ALA A 128 7.55 -3.43 10.92
N LEU A 129 7.15 -3.52 12.20
CA LEU A 129 8.01 -3.23 13.35
C LEU A 129 9.14 -4.24 13.56
N GLU A 130 9.14 -5.38 12.87
CA GLU A 130 10.29 -6.30 12.89
C GLU A 130 11.50 -5.76 12.12
N VAL A 131 11.30 -4.78 11.23
CA VAL A 131 12.36 -4.10 10.47
C VAL A 131 12.52 -2.66 10.95
N ILE A 132 11.42 -1.98 11.25
CA ILE A 132 11.43 -0.60 11.72
C ILE A 132 11.83 -0.56 13.20
N THR A 133 13.03 -0.07 13.50
CA THR A 133 13.48 0.15 14.88
C THR A 133 13.47 1.63 15.23
N LYS A 134 13.26 1.95 16.51
CA LYS A 134 13.36 3.33 17.02
C LYS A 134 14.73 3.97 16.75
N LYS A 135 15.79 3.18 16.68
CA LYS A 135 17.16 3.65 16.49
C LYS A 135 17.43 4.00 15.03
N ASP A 136 17.05 3.10 14.11
CA ASP A 136 17.45 3.19 12.72
C ASP A 136 16.45 3.98 11.88
N LEU A 137 15.16 3.93 12.25
CA LEU A 137 14.05 4.57 11.55
C LEU A 137 13.06 5.22 12.54
N PRO A 138 13.48 6.22 13.35
CA PRO A 138 12.67 6.76 14.44
C PRO A 138 11.31 7.31 14.01
N THR A 139 11.25 7.97 12.84
CA THR A 139 10.02 8.58 12.32
C THR A 139 9.02 7.53 11.85
N ASP A 140 9.48 6.53 11.10
CA ASP A 140 8.63 5.44 10.63
C ASP A 140 8.16 4.57 11.81
N TRP A 141 9.03 4.38 12.80
CA TRP A 141 8.71 3.68 14.04
C TRP A 141 7.58 4.39 14.78
N ALA A 142 7.72 5.69 15.01
CA ALA A 142 6.72 6.49 15.70
C ALA A 142 5.38 6.50 14.94
N THR A 143 5.42 6.61 13.61
CA THR A 143 4.21 6.57 12.77
C THR A 143 3.50 5.22 12.86
N THR A 144 4.25 4.11 12.78
CA THR A 144 3.71 2.76 12.88
C THR A 144 3.11 2.49 14.25
N GLN A 145 3.79 2.92 15.32
CA GLN A 145 3.29 2.82 16.70
C GLN A 145 2.02 3.65 16.92
N ASN A 146 1.96 4.88 16.38
CA ASN A 146 0.77 5.71 16.46
C ASN A 146 -0.43 5.03 15.76
N ASN A 147 -0.21 4.49 14.58
CA ASN A 147 -1.24 3.75 13.84
C ASN A 147 -1.70 2.52 14.62
N LEU A 148 -0.78 1.75 15.20
CA LEU A 148 -1.11 0.60 16.03
C LEU A 148 -1.95 1.01 17.25
N GLY A 149 -1.64 2.15 17.88
CA GLY A 149 -2.45 2.73 18.95
C GLY A 149 -3.89 3.04 18.53
N ILE A 150 -4.07 3.63 17.33
CA ILE A 150 -5.41 3.87 16.76
C ILE A 150 -6.18 2.56 16.56
N VAL A 151 -5.51 1.52 16.07
CA VAL A 151 -6.16 0.21 15.84
C VAL A 151 -6.57 -0.45 17.15
N TYR A 152 -5.71 -0.41 18.19
CA TYR A 152 -6.08 -0.91 19.51
C TYR A 152 -7.25 -0.14 20.13
N PHE A 153 -7.28 1.18 19.95
CA PHE A 153 -8.42 2.00 20.36
C PHE A 153 -9.71 1.55 19.66
N ASN A 154 -9.66 1.38 18.33
CA ASN A 154 -10.80 0.89 17.55
C ASN A 154 -11.25 -0.51 17.96
N ARG A 155 -10.31 -1.40 18.31
CA ARG A 155 -10.58 -2.76 18.77
C ARG A 155 -11.38 -2.79 20.06
N MET A 156 -11.03 -1.93 21.02
CA MET A 156 -11.77 -1.81 22.28
C MET A 156 -13.23 -1.35 22.07
N GLY A 157 -13.49 -0.54 21.05
CA GLY A 157 -14.86 -0.10 20.71
C GLY A 157 -15.66 -1.07 19.85
N SER A 158 -15.07 -2.20 19.43
CA SER A 158 -15.70 -3.18 18.53
C SER A 158 -16.15 -4.49 19.22
N GLY A 159 -15.86 -4.64 20.52
CA GLY A 159 -16.36 -5.74 21.36
C GLY A 159 -17.58 -5.32 22.16
#